data_AF-A0A914X5X5-F1
#
_entry.id   AF-A0A914X5X5-F1
#
_cell.length_a   1.000
_cell.length_b   1.000
_cell.length_c   1.000
_cell.angle_alpha   90.00
_cell.angle_beta   90.00
_cell.angle_gamma   90.00
#
_symmetry.space_group_name_H-M   'P 1'
#
loop_
_entity.id
_entity.type
_entity.pdbx_description
1 polymer ?
#
loop_
_entity_poly.entity_id
_entity_poly.type
_entity_poly.pdbx_seq_one_letter_code
_entity_poly.pdbx_strand_id
1 'polypeptide(L)'
;MPSLHTTLIGLVFFCGVIIYASAEELECGVPTVEPVTFRDLVARVVGGDRAKPFSWPWQALFSTFDADGQGLMCGATIISRRWLITAAHCT
;
A
#
# COMPACT_ATOMS: atom_id res chain seq x y z
N MET A 1 -11.87 -17.44 -45.64
CA MET A 1 -11.88 -17.99 -44.26
C MET A 1 -10.67 -17.40 -43.55
N PRO A 2 -10.83 -16.53 -42.55
CA PRO A 2 -9.67 -15.94 -41.87
C PRO A 2 -8.85 -17.10 -41.28
N SER A 3 -7.55 -17.13 -41.58
CA SER A 3 -6.68 -18.20 -41.11
C SER A 3 -6.63 -18.19 -39.59
N LEU A 4 -6.60 -19.39 -38.98
CA LEU A 4 -6.50 -19.60 -37.54
C LEU A 4 -5.42 -18.71 -36.89
N HIS A 5 -4.35 -18.43 -37.63
CA HIS A 5 -3.25 -17.54 -37.25
C HIS A 5 -3.68 -16.08 -37.05
N THR A 6 -4.49 -15.52 -37.95
CA THR A 6 -4.96 -14.12 -37.84
C THR A 6 -5.91 -13.93 -36.66
N THR A 7 -6.74 -14.93 -36.37
CA THR A 7 -7.64 -14.92 -35.21
C THR A 7 -6.87 -15.05 -33.89
N LEU A 8 -5.84 -15.92 -33.85
CA LEU A 8 -4.96 -16.07 -32.68
C LEU A 8 -4.19 -14.78 -32.36
N ILE A 9 -3.62 -14.12 -33.38
CA ILE A 9 -2.94 -12.83 -33.20
C ILE A 9 -3.91 -11.78 -32.63
N GLY A 10 -5.12 -11.68 -33.18
CA GLY A 10 -6.14 -10.74 -32.69
C GLY A 10 -6.52 -10.97 -31.23
N LEU A 11 -6.67 -12.23 -30.82
CA LEU A 11 -6.96 -12.58 -29.43
C LEU A 11 -5.80 -12.27 -28.48
N VAL A 12 -4.55 -12.54 -28.88
CA VAL A 12 -3.36 -12.23 -28.07
C VAL A 12 -3.20 -10.72 -27.89
N PHE A 13 -3.38 -9.93 -28.95
CA PHE A 13 -3.33 -8.47 -28.84
C PHE A 13 -4.46 -7.92 -27.97
N PHE A 14 -5.69 -8.40 -28.15
CA PHE A 14 -6.83 -7.96 -27.35
C PHE A 14 -6.65 -8.33 -25.88
N CYS A 15 -6.25 -9.57 -25.58
CA CYS A 15 -5.98 -10.01 -24.22
C CYS A 15 -4.80 -9.24 -23.60
N GLY A 16 -3.73 -9.00 -24.37
CA GLY A 16 -2.59 -8.19 -23.93
C GLY A 16 -2.97 -6.74 -23.60
N VAL A 17 -3.82 -6.11 -24.42
CA VAL A 17 -4.34 -4.76 -24.17
C VAL A 17 -5.24 -4.72 -22.93
N ILE A 18 -6.12 -5.71 -22.77
CA ILE A 18 -7.00 -5.81 -21.59
C ILE A 18 -6.20 -6.05 -20.31
N ILE A 19 -5.20 -6.95 -20.34
CA ILE A 19 -4.31 -7.22 -19.21
C ILE A 19 -3.49 -5.97 -18.85
N TYR A 20 -3.00 -5.23 -19.85
CA TYR A 20 -2.30 -3.95 -19.61
C TYR A 20 -3.24 -2.89 -19.01
N ALA A 21 -4.47 -2.80 -19.50
CA ALA A 21 -5.47 -1.84 -19.03
C ALA A 21 -6.04 -2.19 -17.65
N SER A 22 -5.96 -3.46 -17.22
CA SER A 22 -6.44 -3.95 -15.93
C SER A 22 -5.35 -4.06 -14.86
N ALA A 23 -4.15 -3.52 -15.10
CA ALA A 23 -3.16 -3.41 -14.04
C ALA A 23 -3.70 -2.42 -13.00
N GLU A 24 -4.27 -2.93 -11.90
CA GLU A 24 -4.71 -2.09 -10.77
C GLU A 24 -3.49 -1.35 -10.21
N GLU A 25 -3.40 -0.06 -10.51
CA GLU A 25 -2.55 0.82 -9.75
C GLU A 25 -3.21 1.02 -8.39
N LEU A 26 -2.60 0.48 -7.33
CA LEU A 26 -3.04 0.77 -5.96
C LEU A 26 -3.08 2.29 -5.77
N GLU A 27 -4.28 2.85 -5.62
CA GLU A 27 -4.46 4.26 -5.35
C GLU A 27 -3.97 4.60 -3.94
N CYS A 28 -3.30 5.74 -3.79
CA CYS A 28 -2.82 6.16 -2.49
C CYS A 28 -3.99 6.56 -1.57
N GLY A 29 -3.86 6.29 -0.27
CA GLY A 29 -4.85 6.71 0.73
C GLY A 29 -6.14 5.88 0.74
N VAL A 30 -6.29 4.90 -0.16
CA VAL A 30 -7.44 3.98 -0.20
C VAL A 30 -7.01 2.60 0.31
N PRO A 31 -7.45 2.19 1.52
CA PRO A 31 -7.11 0.87 2.05
C PRO A 31 -8.02 -0.21 1.45
N THR A 32 -7.44 -1.37 1.12
CA THR A 32 -8.22 -2.55 0.68
C THR A 32 -8.98 -3.22 1.83
N VAL A 33 -8.57 -2.93 3.07
CA VAL A 33 -9.24 -3.35 4.30
C VAL A 33 -9.80 -2.12 4.98
N GLU A 34 -11.12 -1.98 5.04
CA GLU A 34 -11.71 -0.80 5.68
C GLU A 34 -11.30 -0.71 7.16
N PRO A 35 -10.83 0.47 7.62
CA PRO A 35 -10.53 0.71 9.02
C PRO A 35 -11.81 0.73 9.84
N VAL A 36 -11.73 0.15 11.04
CA VAL A 36 -12.79 0.28 12.04
C VAL A 36 -12.70 1.70 12.58
N THR A 37 -13.46 2.60 11.96
CA THR A 37 -13.71 3.93 12.48
C THR A 37 -15.13 3.89 13.05
N PHE A 38 -15.28 4.11 14.35
CA PHE A 38 -16.61 4.29 14.92
C PHE A 38 -17.22 5.49 14.20
N ARG A 39 -18.22 5.25 13.34
CA ARG A 39 -18.71 6.22 12.35
C ARG A 39 -19.22 7.53 12.97
N ASP A 40 -19.37 7.59 14.30
CA ASP A 40 -19.95 8.74 15.01
C ASP A 40 -19.18 9.23 16.27
N LEU A 41 -17.92 8.83 16.53
CA LEU A 41 -17.20 9.32 17.72
C LEU A 41 -15.76 9.78 17.43
N VAL A 42 -15.45 11.01 17.81
CA VAL A 42 -14.13 11.65 17.68
C VAL A 42 -13.09 10.85 18.45
N ALA A 43 -12.19 10.17 17.75
CA ALA A 43 -11.01 9.54 18.35
C ALA A 43 -9.73 10.24 17.87
N ARG A 44 -9.00 10.88 18.79
CA ARG A 44 -7.71 11.57 18.55
C ARG A 44 -6.60 11.09 19.50
N VAL A 45 -6.65 9.78 19.75
CA VAL A 45 -5.59 8.91 20.31
C VAL A 45 -4.89 9.42 21.58
N VAL A 46 -5.40 9.05 22.75
CA VAL A 46 -4.70 8.29 23.81
C VAL A 46 -5.79 7.39 24.44
N GLY A 47 -5.57 6.06 24.54
CA GLY A 47 -6.59 5.07 24.97
C GLY A 47 -7.51 4.50 23.87
N GLY A 48 -7.12 4.65 22.60
CA GLY A 48 -7.89 4.15 21.45
C GLY A 48 -7.89 2.63 21.28
N ASP A 49 -8.29 2.16 20.10
CA ASP A 49 -8.47 0.74 19.79
C ASP A 49 -7.36 0.14 18.94
N ARG A 50 -7.22 -1.19 19.01
CA ARG A 50 -6.34 -1.93 18.11
C ARG A 50 -6.86 -1.83 16.69
N ALA A 51 -6.04 -1.29 15.79
CA ALA A 51 -6.37 -1.23 14.37
C ALA A 51 -6.59 -2.64 13.79
N LYS A 52 -7.54 -2.75 12.85
CA LYS A 52 -7.70 -3.95 12.05
C LYS A 52 -6.43 -4.17 11.22
N PRO A 53 -5.86 -5.39 11.18
CA PRO A 53 -4.68 -5.66 10.37
C PRO A 53 -4.85 -5.18 8.94
N PHE A 54 -3.81 -4.53 8.40
CA PHE A 54 -3.76 -3.98 7.03
C PHE A 54 -4.70 -2.80 6.71
N SER A 55 -5.51 -2.33 7.66
CA SER A 55 -6.44 -1.20 7.42
C SER A 55 -5.79 0.18 7.30
N TRP A 56 -4.52 0.29 7.70
CA TRP A 56 -3.66 1.46 7.50
C TRP A 56 -2.39 1.04 6.75
N PRO A 57 -2.49 0.69 5.46
CA PRO A 57 -1.42 0.00 4.72
C PRO A 57 -0.16 0.86 4.52
N TRP A 58 -0.26 2.17 4.72
CA TRP A 58 0.87 3.09 4.66
C TRP A 58 1.67 3.17 5.96
N GLN A 59 1.22 2.57 7.06
CA GLN A 59 1.96 2.59 8.33
C GLN A 59 3.21 1.69 8.26
N ALA A 60 4.38 2.25 8.56
CA ALA A 60 5.64 1.52 8.66
C ALA A 60 6.30 1.73 10.03
N LEU A 61 7.13 0.76 10.43
CA LEU A 61 8.08 0.88 11.52
C LEU A 61 9.41 1.36 10.94
N PHE A 62 9.92 2.49 11.42
CA PHE A 62 11.27 2.96 11.14
C PHE A 62 12.13 2.68 12.37
N SER A 63 13.11 1.80 12.23
CA SER A 63 13.98 1.40 13.33
C SER A 63 15.44 1.55 12.92
N THR A 64 16.21 2.26 13.72
CA THR A 64 17.66 2.30 13.64
C THR A 64 18.23 1.41 14.75
N PHE A 65 19.34 0.72 14.47
CA PHE A 65 20.08 -0.06 15.46
C PHE A 65 21.57 0.11 15.20
N ASP A 66 22.32 0.34 16.26
CA ASP A 66 23.78 0.29 16.24
C ASP A 66 24.30 -1.16 16.42
N ALA A 67 25.62 -1.31 16.45
CA ALA A 67 26.26 -2.62 16.60
C ALA A 67 26.00 -3.27 17.97
N ASP A 68 25.65 -2.46 18.98
CA ASP A 68 25.32 -2.90 20.33
C ASP A 68 23.80 -3.15 20.50
N GLY A 69 23.03 -2.99 19.42
CA GLY A 69 21.58 -3.21 19.38
C GLY A 69 20.75 -2.05 19.95
N GLN A 70 21.36 -0.89 20.19
CA GLN A 70 20.66 0.31 20.66
C GLN A 70 20.17 1.13 19.48
N GLY A 71 19.00 1.77 19.61
CA GLY A 71 18.54 2.72 18.60
C GLY A 71 17.10 3.17 18.81
N LEU A 72 16.58 3.87 17.80
CA LEU A 72 15.27 4.52 17.87
C LEU A 72 14.23 3.68 17.14
N MET A 73 13.02 3.60 17.72
CA MET A 73 11.83 3.08 17.04
C MET A 73 10.84 4.22 16.83
N CYS A 74 10.54 4.50 15.58
CA CYS A 74 9.62 5.54 15.15
C CYS A 74 8.57 5.02 14.17
N GLY A 75 7.52 5.80 13.96
CA GLY A 75 6.60 5.61 12.85
C GLY A 75 7.16 6.16 11.54
N ALA A 76 6.71 5.60 10.43
CA ALA A 76 6.89 6.16 9.10
C ALA A 76 5.64 5.95 8.23
N THR A 77 5.53 6.72 7.16
CA THR A 77 4.43 6.61 6.17
C THR A 77 5.00 6.29 4.80
N ILE A 78 4.50 5.22 4.18
CA ILE A 78 4.82 4.86 2.79
C ILE A 78 4.11 5.85 1.87
N ILE A 79 4.88 6.58 1.07
CA ILE A 79 4.35 7.59 0.12
C ILE A 79 4.52 7.15 -1.33
N SER A 80 5.35 6.14 -1.61
CA SER A 80 5.46 5.50 -2.92
C SER A 80 6.12 4.13 -2.81
N ARG A 81 6.26 3.41 -3.94
CA ARG A 81 6.95 2.11 -4.05
C ARG A 81 8.38 2.09 -3.50
N ARG A 82 9.06 3.24 -3.39
CA ARG A 82 10.48 3.31 -2.96
C ARG A 82 10.74 4.39 -1.90
N TRP A 83 9.71 5.10 -1.46
CA TRP A 83 9.87 6.25 -0.58
C TRP A 83 8.93 6.15 0.60
N LEU A 84 9.49 6.44 1.77
CA LEU A 84 8.81 6.56 3.04
C LEU A 84 9.26 7.85 3.72
N ILE A 85 8.33 8.49 4.43
CA ILE A 85 8.58 9.72 5.17
C ILE A 85 8.48 9.45 6.67
N THR A 86 9.38 10.05 7.45
CA THR A 86 9.41 10.00 8.91
C THR A 86 9.81 11.37 9.47
N ALA A 87 9.76 11.53 10.79
CA ALA A 87 10.18 12.75 11.44
C ALA A 87 11.71 12.89 11.41
N ALA A 88 12.22 14.11 11.22
CA ALA A 88 13.67 14.35 11.15
C ALA A 88 14.42 13.96 12.44
N HIS A 89 13.78 13.97 13.60
CA HIS A 89 14.40 13.58 14.86
C HIS A 89 14.51 12.05 15.05
N CYS A 90 14.03 11.25 14.10
CA CYS A 90 14.06 9.78 14.18
C CYS A 90 15.32 9.16 13.58
N THR A 91 16.21 9.95 12.96
CA THR A 91 17.42 9.49 12.25
C THR A 91 18.67 9.63 13.09
#